data_AF-R7N6T6-F1
#
_entry.id   AF-R7N6T6-F1
#
_cell.length_a   1.000
_cell.length_b   1.000
_cell.length_c   1.000
_cell.angle_alpha   90.00
_cell.angle_beta   90.00
_cell.angle_gamma   90.00
#
_symmetry.space_group_name_H-M   'P 1'
#
loop_
_entity.id
_entity.type
_entity.pdbx_description
1 polymer ?
#
loop_
_entity_poly.entity_id
_entity_poly.type
_entity_poly.pdbx_seq_one_letter_code
_entity_poly.pdbx_strand_id
1 'polypeptide(L)'
;MYGTLKKGPRYLEMAEGYVTGIALDADNQIIGYKFVSLGKMTDFIKKGDDPTTAYEKASGQYGRVADAVKIIDPRTDEEVK
;
A
#
# COMPACT_ATOMS: atom_id res chain seq x y z
N MET A 1 0.27 -8.47 8.93
CA MET A 1 1.35 -9.08 8.11
C MET A 1 1.05 -10.54 7.84
N TYR A 2 1.38 -11.04 6.65
CA TYR A 2 1.23 -12.44 6.23
C TYR A 2 2.50 -12.85 5.47
N GLY A 3 2.86 -14.14 5.42
CA GLY A 3 3.96 -14.58 4.59
C GLY A 3 3.94 -16.09 4.37
N THR A 4 4.55 -16.53 3.28
CA THR A 4 4.77 -17.95 2.98
C THR A 4 6.19 -18.17 2.51
N LEU A 5 6.68 -19.41 2.56
CA LEU A 5 7.98 -19.76 1.99
C LEU A 5 8.07 -19.40 0.49
N LYS A 6 6.96 -19.56 -0.25
CA LYS A 6 6.92 -19.29 -1.69
C LYS A 6 6.93 -17.79 -2.02
N LYS A 7 6.21 -16.98 -1.24
CA LYS A 7 5.98 -15.56 -1.55
C LYS A 7 6.85 -14.61 -0.72
N GLY A 8 7.41 -15.05 0.40
CA GLY A 8 8.03 -14.17 1.38
C GLY A 8 7.00 -13.37 2.18
N PRO A 9 7.42 -12.33 2.92
CA PRO A 9 6.54 -11.48 3.70
C PRO A 9 5.64 -10.59 2.82
N ARG A 10 4.45 -10.27 3.33
CA ARG A 10 3.43 -9.43 2.70
C ARG A 10 2.75 -8.55 3.74
N TYR A 11 2.77 -7.25 3.49
CA TYR A 11 2.10 -6.26 4.31
C TYR A 11 0.70 -6.06 3.75
N LEU A 12 -0.31 -6.48 4.51
CA LEU A 12 -1.72 -6.34 4.14
C LEU A 12 -2.34 -5.11 4.82
N GLU A 13 -1.98 -4.89 6.08
CA GLU A 13 -2.34 -3.73 6.87
C GLU A 13 -1.16 -3.37 7.77
N MET A 14 -0.93 -2.06 7.90
CA MET A 14 0.06 -1.43 8.76
C MET A 14 -0.62 -0.39 9.65
N ALA A 15 0.12 0.22 10.56
CA ALA A 15 -0.44 1.24 11.46
C ALA A 15 -1.05 2.43 10.69
N GLU A 16 -0.52 2.74 9.51
CA GLU A 16 -1.01 3.82 8.66
C GLU A 16 -2.32 3.48 7.91
N GLY A 17 -2.58 2.20 7.66
CA GLY A 17 -3.80 1.75 6.99
C GLY A 17 -3.64 0.48 6.14
N TYR A 18 -4.58 0.30 5.21
CA TYR A 18 -4.60 -0.82 4.29
C TYR A 18 -3.53 -0.66 3.23
N VAL A 19 -2.66 -1.65 3.07
CA VAL A 19 -1.55 -1.59 2.12
C VAL A 19 -2.06 -1.93 0.72
N THR A 20 -1.83 -1.01 -0.22
CA THR A 20 -2.28 -1.11 -1.62
C THR A 20 -1.15 -1.50 -2.56
N GLY A 21 0.10 -1.44 -2.12
CA GLY A 21 1.24 -1.90 -2.90
C GLY A 21 2.50 -2.05 -2.06
N ILE A 22 3.31 -3.06 -2.35
CA ILE A 22 4.60 -3.31 -1.71
C ILE A 22 5.69 -2.91 -2.69
N ALA A 23 6.57 -1.99 -2.27
CA ALA A 23 7.74 -1.60 -3.04
C ALA A 23 8.88 -2.59 -2.83
N LEU A 24 9.39 -3.16 -3.92
CA LEU A 24 10.49 -4.11 -3.93
C LEU A 24 11.70 -3.53 -4.66
N ASP A 25 12.89 -3.84 -4.16
CA ASP A 25 14.15 -3.59 -4.87
C ASP A 25 14.53 -4.72 -5.83
N ALA A 26 15.70 -4.60 -6.46
CA ALA A 26 16.24 -5.57 -7.41
C ALA A 26 16.44 -6.98 -6.80
N ASP A 27 16.62 -7.07 -5.49
CA ASP A 27 16.80 -8.31 -4.75
C ASP A 27 15.48 -8.87 -4.18
N ASN A 28 14.34 -8.27 -4.58
CA ASN A 28 13.00 -8.59 -4.07
C ASN A 28 12.82 -8.33 -2.57
N GLN A 29 13.65 -7.47 -1.97
CA GLN A 29 13.47 -7.06 -0.59
C GLN A 29 12.40 -5.96 -0.51
N ILE A 30 11.59 -6.01 0.55
CA ILE A 30 10.61 -4.97 0.79
C ILE A 30 11.33 -3.72 1.30
N ILE A 31 11.27 -2.65 0.53
CA ILE A 31 11.91 -1.37 0.85
C ILE A 31 10.91 -0.25 1.20
N GLY A 32 9.61 -0.51 1.01
CA GLY A 32 8.53 0.41 1.33
C GLY A 32 7.16 -0.15 0.96
N TYR A 33 6.12 0.67 1.13
CA TYR A 33 4.75 0.33 0.76
C TYR A 33 3.89 1.58 0.52
N LYS A 34 2.85 1.43 -0.31
CA LYS A 34 1.75 2.37 -0.47
C LYS A 34 0.57 1.90 0.38
N PHE A 35 -0.18 2.84 0.94
CA PHE A 35 -1.32 2.54 1.80
C PHE A 35 -2.46 3.53 1.60
N VAL A 36 -3.66 3.14 2.03
CA VAL A 36 -4.81 4.03 2.22
C VAL A 36 -5.26 3.99 3.68
N SER A 37 -5.36 5.17 4.29
CA SER A 37 -5.86 5.29 5.66
C SER A 37 -7.39 5.28 5.66
N LEU A 38 -7.99 4.12 5.94
CA LEU A 38 -9.45 3.94 5.89
C LEU A 38 -10.22 4.88 6.83
N GLY A 39 -9.66 5.18 8.01
CA GLY A 39 -10.25 6.12 8.96
C GLY A 39 -10.30 7.55 8.41
N LYS A 40 -9.20 8.02 7.78
CA LYS A 40 -9.18 9.35 7.14
C LYS A 40 -10.07 9.39 5.90
N MET A 41 -10.04 8.34 5.08
CA MET A 41 -10.86 8.24 3.87
C MET A 41 -12.36 8.35 4.21
N THR A 42 -12.82 7.58 5.20
CA THR A 42 -14.23 7.60 5.61
C THR A 42 -14.62 8.93 6.27
N ASP A 43 -13.71 9.59 7.00
CA ASP A 43 -13.94 10.94 7.54
C ASP A 43 -14.05 12.01 6.43
N PHE A 44 -13.23 11.93 5.38
CA PHE A 44 -13.33 12.81 4.21
C PHE A 44 -14.66 12.60 3.46
N ILE A 45 -15.06 11.35 3.23
CA ILE A 45 -16.35 11.03 2.62
C ILE A 45 -17.51 11.59 3.46
N LYS A 46 -17.45 11.42 4.78
CA LYS A 46 -18.46 11.97 5.71
C LYS A 46 -18.55 13.50 5.64
N LYS A 47 -17.44 14.18 5.33
CA LYS A 47 -17.36 15.64 5.16
C LYS A 47 -17.81 16.11 3.76
N GLY A 48 -18.14 15.18 2.86
CA GLY A 48 -18.72 15.49 1.55
C GLY A 48 -17.75 15.35 0.37
N ASP A 49 -16.52 14.88 0.59
CA ASP A 49 -15.65 14.49 -0.53
C ASP A 49 -16.26 13.28 -1.25
N ASP A 50 -16.13 13.24 -2.58
CA ASP A 50 -16.45 12.03 -3.33
C ASP A 50 -15.42 10.92 -3.00
N PRO A 51 -15.78 9.63 -3.20
CA PRO A 51 -14.91 8.51 -2.84
C PRO A 51 -13.51 8.56 -3.45
N THR A 52 -13.37 9.07 -4.68
CA THR A 52 -12.08 9.12 -5.38
C THR A 52 -11.18 10.17 -4.75
N THR A 53 -11.70 11.39 -4.57
CA THR A 53 -10.96 12.48 -3.89
C THR A 53 -10.57 12.09 -2.47
N ALA A 54 -11.48 11.46 -1.72
CA ALA A 54 -11.20 11.01 -0.36
C ALA A 54 -10.11 9.92 -0.31
N TYR A 55 -10.14 8.99 -1.28
CA TYR A 55 -9.12 7.95 -1.41
C TYR A 55 -7.74 8.56 -1.68
N GLU A 56 -7.63 9.49 -2.62
CA GLU A 56 -6.37 10.17 -2.95
C GLU A 56 -5.82 10.95 -1.75
N LYS A 57 -6.65 11.71 -1.04
CA LYS A 57 -6.26 12.46 0.17
C LYS A 57 -5.83 11.56 1.33
N ALA A 58 -6.41 10.36 1.42
CA ALA A 58 -6.11 9.39 2.48
C ALA A 58 -4.99 8.41 2.11
N SER A 59 -4.53 8.44 0.85
CA SER A 59 -3.44 7.59 0.37
C SER A 59 -2.08 8.17 0.73
N GLY A 60 -1.12 7.28 0.91
CA GLY A 60 0.24 7.66 1.25
C GLY A 60 1.23 6.55 0.96
N GLN A 61 2.49 6.80 1.30
CA GLN A 61 3.56 5.84 1.14
C GLN A 61 4.55 5.93 2.30
N TYR A 62 5.26 4.83 2.55
CA TYR A 62 6.28 4.74 3.57
C TYR A 62 7.51 4.00 3.03
N GLY A 63 8.70 4.43 3.44
CA GLY A 63 9.97 3.86 3.00
C GLY A 63 10.41 4.36 1.61
N ARG A 64 11.28 3.58 0.97
CA ARG A 64 11.95 3.92 -0.29
C ARG A 64 11.12 3.53 -1.52
N VAL A 65 9.85 3.97 -1.57
CA VAL A 65 8.95 3.61 -2.67
C VAL A 65 9.42 4.17 -4.02
N ALA A 66 10.09 5.32 -4.03
CA ALA A 66 10.67 5.90 -5.24
C ALA A 66 11.86 5.09 -5.80
N ASP A 67 12.54 4.30 -4.96
CA ASP A 67 13.67 3.46 -5.36
C ASP A 67 13.23 2.05 -5.79
N ALA A 68 11.91 1.80 -5.79
CA ALA A 68 11.35 0.50 -6.12
C ALA A 68 11.53 0.19 -7.60
N VAL A 69 12.06 -0.99 -7.90
CA VAL A 69 12.09 -1.50 -9.29
C VAL A 69 10.75 -2.09 -9.70
N LYS A 70 9.91 -2.45 -8.72
CA LYS A 70 8.53 -2.91 -8.91
C LYS A 70 7.68 -2.63 -7.68
N ILE A 71 6.39 -2.43 -7.90
CA ILE A 71 5.39 -2.35 -6.84
C ILE A 71 4.36 -3.45 -7.08
N ILE A 72 4.17 -4.34 -6.11
CA ILE A 72 3.24 -5.47 -6.25
C ILE A 72 2.05 -5.34 -5.31
N ASP A 73 0.89 -5.85 -5.72
CA ASP A 73 -0.25 -6.04 -4.85
C ASP A 73 0.11 -7.12 -3.80
N PRO A 74 -0.09 -6.85 -2.49
CA PRO A 74 0.33 -7.75 -1.43
C PRO A 74 -0.47 -9.07 -1.37
N ARG A 75 -1.61 -9.16 -2.05
CA ARG A 75 -2.49 -10.34 -2.11
C ARG A 75 -2.27 -11.16 -3.37
N THR A 76 -2.11 -10.51 -4.52
CA THR A 76 -2.05 -11.20 -5.83
C THR A 76 -0.65 -11.34 -6.40
N ASP A 77 0.34 -10.61 -5.87
CA ASP A 77 1.71 -10.48 -6.42
C ASP A 77 1.78 -9.82 -7.81
N GLU A 78 0.66 -9.33 -8.33
CA GLU A 78 0.61 -8.63 -9.60
C GLU A 78 1.18 -7.22 -9.45
N GLU A 79 1.88 -6.75 -10.48
CA GLU A 79 2.43 -5.40 -10.49
C GLU A 79 1.30 -4.37 -10.58
N VAL A 80 1.26 -3.44 -9.62
CA VAL A 80 0.29 -2.36 -9.58
C VAL A 80 0.81 -1.21 -10.43
N LYS A 81 0.03 -0.87 -11.47
CA LYS A 81 0.30 0.23 -12.41
C LYS A 81 0.05 1.59 -11.77
#